data_AF-A0A1V2PUV6-F1
#
_entry.id   AF-A0A1V2PUV6-F1
#
_cell.length_a   1.000
_cell.length_b   1.000
_cell.length_c   1.000
_cell.angle_alpha   90.00
_cell.angle_beta   90.00
_cell.angle_gamma   90.00
#
_symmetry.space_group_name_H-M   'P 1'
#
loop_
_entity.id
_entity.type
_entity.pdbx_description
1 polymer ?
#
loop_
_entity_poly.entity_id
_entity_poly.type
_entity_poly.pdbx_seq_one_letter_code
_entity_poly.pdbx_strand_id
1 'polypeptide(L)'
;MEPFDRLCPAAPTWTLDWPAIRDTFWWIRRMTGVPQDPQHHAEGDVETHTHMACQAMVDNPDWRALPRHDQTRLFATVLLHDVAKPDCTHHTDDGHITAHGHSRRGDLLTRRILWELDTPPAWREHVAALVRHHQIPFWALERPDLQHIAFRVSLLARNTDLATLATADITGRVCHDTDDILDNIALYRDYCAETACLDTSRAFPSDHARFLYFRTPHRDPDYNAYDDTRLTVTVMSGLPGVGKDTWITTHRPNLPVISLDALRTTMRVKPTDNQRPVISAAQEQARRHLRAGESFVWNGTNVSRQIRQQSIGLAAAYKARVEVIALEAPLTVIKNRNAARPQPVPTAVIDRLVNKWEAPDPTEAHTVHWLSTQ
;
A
#
# COMPACT_ATOMS: atom_id res chain seq x y z
N MET A 1 9.34 -15.05 -3.89
CA MET A 1 8.16 -15.79 -3.40
C MET A 1 8.51 -17.16 -2.83
N GLU A 2 9.62 -17.77 -3.30
CA GLU A 2 10.11 -19.10 -2.89
C GLU A 2 9.92 -19.49 -1.41
N PRO A 3 10.28 -18.67 -0.40
CA PRO A 3 10.10 -19.10 0.99
C PRO A 3 8.64 -19.27 1.38
N PHE A 4 7.73 -18.46 0.84
CA PHE A 4 6.29 -18.62 1.06
C PHE A 4 5.75 -19.83 0.33
N ASP A 5 6.17 -20.07 -0.91
CA ASP A 5 5.72 -21.24 -1.69
C ASP A 5 6.14 -22.56 -1.04
N ARG A 6 7.36 -22.60 -0.49
CA ARG A 6 7.92 -23.77 0.20
C ARG A 6 7.22 -24.05 1.53
N LEU A 7 6.86 -23.01 2.29
CA LEU A 7 6.28 -23.13 3.63
C LEU A 7 4.75 -23.13 3.66
N CYS A 8 4.10 -22.70 2.58
CA CYS A 8 2.65 -22.69 2.49
C CYS A 8 2.11 -24.13 2.52
N PRO A 9 1.21 -24.48 3.45
CA PRO A 9 0.65 -25.83 3.54
C PRO A 9 0.00 -26.27 2.23
N ALA A 10 0.09 -27.56 1.92
CA ALA A 10 -0.40 -28.11 0.66
C ALA A 10 -1.00 -29.51 0.85
N ALA A 11 -1.84 -29.91 -0.10
CA ALA A 11 -2.36 -31.27 -0.17
C ALA A 11 -1.21 -32.31 -0.25
N PRO A 12 -1.40 -33.53 0.28
CA PRO A 12 -2.63 -34.00 0.94
C PRO A 12 -2.68 -33.72 2.45
N THR A 13 -1.57 -33.33 3.08
CA THR A 13 -1.46 -33.29 4.55
C THR A 13 -1.88 -31.98 5.18
N TRP A 14 -1.79 -30.85 4.44
CA TRP A 14 -2.14 -29.52 4.93
C TRP A 14 -1.45 -29.16 6.26
N THR A 15 -0.22 -29.61 6.44
CA THR A 15 0.53 -29.41 7.70
C THR A 15 1.15 -28.02 7.75
N LEU A 16 0.93 -27.31 8.86
CA LEU A 16 1.58 -26.04 9.17
C LEU A 16 2.87 -26.28 9.97
N ASP A 17 4.03 -26.21 9.32
CA ASP A 17 5.34 -26.32 9.99
C ASP A 17 5.72 -24.99 10.66
N TRP A 18 5.09 -24.70 11.80
CA TRP A 18 5.32 -23.45 12.53
C TRP A 18 6.77 -23.23 12.94
N PRO A 19 7.53 -24.24 13.43
CA PRO A 19 8.96 -24.07 13.69
C PRO A 19 9.74 -23.59 12.46
N ALA A 20 9.53 -24.20 11.28
CA ALA A 20 10.22 -23.77 10.06
C ALA A 20 9.82 -22.36 9.59
N ILE A 21 8.55 -21.99 9.77
CA ILE A 21 8.04 -20.63 9.51
C ILE A 21 8.74 -19.63 10.43
N ARG A 22 8.76 -19.91 11.73
CA ARG A 22 9.39 -19.07 12.75
C ARG A 22 10.88 -18.92 12.51
N ASP A 23 11.59 -19.95 12.05
CA ASP A 23 13.01 -19.89 11.73
C ASP A 23 13.29 -19.09 10.45
N THR A 24 12.43 -19.24 9.43
CA THR A 24 12.59 -18.58 8.13
C THR A 24 12.27 -17.08 8.21
N PHE A 25 11.22 -16.69 8.92
CA PHE A 25 10.69 -15.33 8.90
C PHE A 25 11.02 -14.56 10.19
N TRP A 26 12.01 -13.67 10.11
CA TRP A 26 12.48 -12.90 11.26
C TRP A 26 11.41 -12.03 11.91
N TRP A 27 10.42 -11.56 11.15
CA TRP A 27 9.34 -10.74 11.67
C TRP A 27 8.35 -11.53 12.52
N ILE A 28 8.19 -12.85 12.29
CA ILE A 28 7.39 -13.72 13.17
C ILE A 28 7.99 -13.72 14.58
N ARG A 29 9.31 -13.88 14.68
CA ARG A 29 10.03 -13.84 15.97
C ARG A 29 9.99 -12.48 16.67
N ARG A 30 9.66 -11.40 15.96
CA ARG A 30 9.45 -10.07 16.59
C ARG A 30 8.09 -9.94 17.25
N MET A 31 7.14 -10.80 16.91
CA MET A 31 5.80 -10.79 17.48
C MET A 31 5.73 -11.58 18.80
N THR A 32 6.75 -12.41 19.09
CA THR A 32 6.85 -13.19 20.33
C THR A 32 6.71 -12.28 21.55
N GLY A 33 5.71 -12.57 22.38
CA GLY A 33 5.52 -11.90 23.67
C GLY A 33 5.06 -10.44 23.55
N VAL A 34 4.69 -9.97 22.35
CA VAL A 34 4.00 -8.67 22.20
C VAL A 34 2.59 -8.85 22.76
N PRO A 35 2.25 -8.16 23.87
CA PRO A 35 0.99 -8.41 24.55
C PRO A 35 -0.19 -7.87 23.74
N GLN A 36 -1.36 -8.46 23.93
CA GLN A 36 -2.62 -8.04 23.34
C GLN A 36 -3.68 -7.90 24.44
N ASP A 37 -4.78 -7.23 24.14
CA ASP A 37 -5.86 -7.05 25.11
C ASP A 37 -6.54 -8.40 25.40
N PRO A 38 -6.55 -8.90 26.66
CA PRO A 38 -7.12 -10.20 26.99
C PRO A 38 -8.62 -10.33 26.71
N GLN A 39 -9.36 -9.23 26.60
CA GLN A 39 -10.78 -9.26 26.25
C GLN A 39 -10.98 -9.70 24.80
N HIS A 40 -10.11 -9.24 23.92
CA HIS A 40 -10.17 -9.55 22.49
C HIS A 40 -9.23 -10.69 22.11
N HIS A 41 -8.14 -10.91 22.84
CA HIS A 41 -7.09 -11.86 22.52
C HIS A 41 -6.72 -12.68 23.76
N ALA A 42 -7.64 -13.54 24.21
CA ALA A 42 -7.41 -14.38 25.38
C ALA A 42 -6.31 -15.44 25.14
N GLU A 43 -5.93 -15.70 23.88
CA GLU A 43 -4.78 -16.52 23.50
C GLU A 43 -3.42 -15.92 23.89
N GLY A 44 -3.38 -14.61 24.19
CA GLY A 44 -2.18 -13.93 24.65
C GLY A 44 -1.50 -13.11 23.56
N ASP A 45 -0.30 -13.51 23.13
CA ASP A 45 0.58 -12.66 22.34
C ASP A 45 0.35 -12.73 20.82
N VAL A 46 0.91 -11.75 20.10
CA VAL A 46 0.72 -11.60 18.66
C VAL A 46 1.26 -12.78 17.84
N GLU A 47 2.36 -13.42 18.24
CA GLU A 47 2.86 -14.60 17.52
C GLU A 47 1.88 -15.78 17.65
N THR A 48 1.39 -16.02 18.88
CA THR A 48 0.39 -17.06 19.17
C THR A 48 -0.87 -16.83 18.35
N HIS A 49 -1.39 -15.61 18.31
CA HIS A 49 -2.53 -15.25 17.46
C HIS A 49 -2.25 -15.49 15.97
N THR A 50 -1.10 -15.05 15.47
CA THR A 50 -0.73 -15.25 14.05
C THR A 50 -0.65 -16.74 13.68
N HIS A 51 -0.14 -17.57 14.59
CA HIS A 51 -0.12 -19.03 14.43
C HIS A 51 -1.54 -19.59 14.33
N MET A 52 -2.42 -19.21 15.24
CA MET A 52 -3.82 -19.65 15.26
C MET A 52 -4.58 -19.19 14.01
N ALA A 53 -4.38 -17.95 13.54
CA ALA A 53 -4.96 -17.45 12.30
C ALA A 53 -4.46 -18.22 11.06
N CYS A 54 -3.17 -18.58 11.02
CA CYS A 54 -2.64 -19.46 9.97
C CYS A 54 -3.30 -20.83 10.00
N GLN A 55 -3.47 -21.42 11.20
CA GLN A 55 -4.12 -22.72 11.35
C GLN A 55 -5.60 -22.66 10.91
N ALA A 56 -6.34 -21.62 11.33
CA ALA A 56 -7.72 -21.40 10.89
C ALA A 56 -7.84 -21.26 9.37
N MET A 57 -6.91 -20.54 8.72
CA MET A 57 -6.87 -20.45 7.27
C MET A 57 -6.58 -21.82 6.61
N VAL A 58 -5.65 -22.59 7.18
CA VAL A 58 -5.33 -23.94 6.70
C VAL A 58 -6.51 -24.88 6.81
N ASP A 59 -7.34 -24.75 7.84
CA ASP A 59 -8.54 -25.57 8.04
C ASP A 59 -9.74 -25.13 7.20
N ASN A 60 -9.67 -23.93 6.60
CA ASN A 60 -10.71 -23.40 5.72
C ASN A 60 -10.75 -24.14 4.35
N PRO A 61 -11.84 -24.85 4.01
CA PRO A 61 -11.99 -25.54 2.73
C PRO A 61 -11.95 -24.60 1.51
N ASP A 62 -12.48 -23.39 1.63
CA ASP A 62 -12.50 -22.41 0.54
C ASP A 62 -11.08 -21.97 0.18
N TRP A 63 -10.23 -21.77 1.19
CA TRP A 63 -8.80 -21.49 0.95
C TRP A 63 -8.10 -22.69 0.29
N ARG A 64 -8.37 -23.92 0.76
CA ARG A 64 -7.81 -25.15 0.16
C ARG A 64 -8.22 -25.34 -1.30
N ALA A 65 -9.38 -24.84 -1.70
CA ALA A 65 -9.87 -24.91 -3.07
C ALA A 65 -9.24 -23.87 -4.01
N LEU A 66 -8.56 -22.84 -3.48
CA LEU A 66 -7.93 -21.80 -4.29
C LEU A 66 -6.78 -22.34 -5.14
N PRO A 67 -6.48 -21.70 -6.29
CA PRO A 67 -5.24 -21.95 -7.02
C PRO A 67 -4.02 -21.76 -6.12
N ARG A 68 -2.97 -22.56 -6.31
CA ARG A 68 -1.77 -22.55 -5.45
C ARG A 68 -1.17 -21.15 -5.27
N HIS A 69 -1.11 -20.37 -6.33
CA HIS A 69 -0.61 -18.99 -6.27
C HIS A 69 -1.41 -18.11 -5.31
N ASP A 70 -2.73 -18.25 -5.28
CA ASP A 70 -3.62 -17.49 -4.40
C ASP A 70 -3.55 -18.03 -2.96
N GLN A 71 -3.40 -19.34 -2.77
CA GLN A 71 -3.12 -19.95 -1.46
C GLN A 71 -1.86 -19.34 -0.84
N THR A 72 -0.74 -19.35 -1.58
CA THR A 72 0.52 -18.76 -1.12
C THR A 72 0.36 -17.27 -0.81
N ARG A 73 -0.37 -16.51 -1.63
CA ARG A 73 -0.59 -15.08 -1.40
C ARG A 73 -1.35 -14.81 -0.10
N LEU A 74 -2.45 -15.53 0.15
CA LEU A 74 -3.23 -15.38 1.37
C LEU A 74 -2.45 -15.88 2.60
N PHE A 75 -1.72 -16.98 2.48
CA PHE A 75 -0.83 -17.47 3.53
C PHE A 75 0.20 -16.43 3.95
N ALA A 76 0.90 -15.82 2.98
CA ALA A 76 1.83 -14.74 3.25
C ALA A 76 1.13 -13.53 3.90
N THR A 77 -0.11 -13.23 3.50
CA THR A 77 -0.90 -12.14 4.06
C THR A 77 -1.25 -12.39 5.53
N VAL A 78 -1.69 -13.59 5.90
CA VAL A 78 -1.99 -13.95 7.30
C VAL A 78 -0.73 -13.85 8.17
N LEU A 79 0.43 -14.30 7.67
CA LEU A 79 1.71 -14.14 8.37
C LEU A 79 2.15 -12.67 8.59
N LEU A 80 1.56 -11.73 7.86
CA LEU A 80 1.95 -10.31 7.82
C LEU A 80 0.89 -9.34 8.35
N HIS A 81 -0.36 -9.78 8.57
CA HIS A 81 -1.48 -8.88 8.89
C HIS A 81 -1.21 -7.99 10.12
N ASP A 82 -0.55 -8.57 11.12
CA ASP A 82 -0.18 -7.93 12.38
C ASP A 82 1.31 -7.62 12.54
N VAL A 83 2.09 -7.67 11.45
CA VAL A 83 3.56 -7.55 11.47
C VAL A 83 4.09 -6.27 12.15
N ALA A 84 3.23 -5.25 12.27
CA ALA A 84 3.56 -3.97 12.87
C ALA A 84 3.02 -3.76 14.29
N LYS A 85 2.27 -4.69 14.89
CA LYS A 85 1.90 -4.62 16.32
C LYS A 85 3.13 -4.39 17.22
N PRO A 86 4.30 -5.04 17.02
CA PRO A 86 5.50 -4.75 17.81
C PRO A 86 5.96 -3.27 17.79
N ASP A 87 5.64 -2.51 16.73
CA ASP A 87 5.99 -1.10 16.59
C ASP A 87 4.90 -0.15 17.16
N CYS A 88 3.71 -0.66 17.48
CA CYS A 88 2.52 0.14 17.77
C CYS A 88 1.82 -0.21 19.09
N THR A 89 2.12 -1.37 19.70
CA THR A 89 1.52 -1.81 20.96
C THR A 89 1.93 -0.91 22.13
N HIS A 90 0.95 -0.46 22.90
CA HIS A 90 1.12 0.28 24.15
C HIS A 90 -0.07 0.06 25.09
N HIS A 91 0.13 0.33 26.38
CA HIS A 91 -0.93 0.31 27.39
C HIS A 91 -1.63 1.67 27.41
N THR A 92 -2.96 1.66 27.56
CA THR A 92 -3.76 2.86 27.80
C THR A 92 -3.84 3.17 29.30
N ASP A 93 -4.25 4.38 29.64
CA ASP A 93 -4.42 4.81 31.05
C ASP A 93 -5.46 3.95 31.80
N ASP A 94 -6.45 3.42 31.09
CA ASP A 94 -7.49 2.53 31.62
C ASP A 94 -7.03 1.07 31.76
N GLY A 95 -5.76 0.76 31.50
CA GLY A 95 -5.18 -0.57 31.66
C GLY A 95 -5.35 -1.51 30.47
N HIS A 96 -6.05 -1.08 29.40
CA HIS A 96 -6.21 -1.83 28.16
C HIS A 96 -4.94 -1.81 27.31
N ILE A 97 -4.85 -2.74 26.35
CA ILE A 97 -3.72 -2.81 25.41
C ILE A 97 -4.23 -2.46 24.02
N THR A 98 -3.55 -1.53 23.35
CA THR A 98 -3.90 -1.14 21.99
C THR A 98 -2.68 -1.12 21.08
N ALA A 99 -2.90 -1.47 19.82
CA ALA A 99 -1.93 -1.34 18.75
C ALA A 99 -2.43 -0.35 17.68
N HIS A 100 -3.00 0.78 18.11
CA HIS A 100 -3.57 1.76 17.20
C HIS A 100 -2.59 2.18 16.10
N GLY A 101 -3.03 2.14 14.84
CA GLY A 101 -2.22 2.47 13.68
C GLY A 101 -1.38 1.32 13.10
N HIS A 102 -1.38 0.13 13.71
CA HIS A 102 -0.58 -1.01 13.23
C HIS A 102 -0.90 -1.38 11.78
N SER A 103 -2.16 -1.31 11.31
CA SER A 103 -2.48 -1.63 9.91
C SER A 103 -1.84 -0.65 8.91
N ARG A 104 -1.66 0.64 9.29
CA ARG A 104 -0.89 1.62 8.49
C ARG A 104 0.61 1.40 8.54
N ARG A 105 1.10 0.92 9.66
CA ARG A 105 2.52 0.64 9.80
C ARG A 105 2.87 -0.69 9.12
N GLY A 106 1.92 -1.61 9.14
CA GLY A 106 1.99 -2.98 8.62
C GLY A 106 2.08 -3.02 7.11
N ASP A 107 1.34 -2.20 6.37
CA ASP A 107 1.46 -2.16 4.91
C ASP A 107 2.83 -1.65 4.44
N LEU A 108 3.39 -0.64 5.11
CA LEU A 108 4.74 -0.12 4.84
C LEU A 108 5.81 -1.18 5.14
N LEU A 109 5.70 -1.85 6.29
CA LEU A 109 6.65 -2.89 6.69
C LEU A 109 6.54 -4.12 5.79
N THR A 110 5.32 -4.53 5.46
CA THR A 110 5.02 -5.59 4.49
C THR A 110 5.64 -5.29 3.13
N ARG A 111 5.42 -4.10 2.58
CA ARG A 111 6.02 -3.71 1.29
C ARG A 111 7.53 -3.78 1.33
N ARG A 112 8.15 -3.30 2.41
CA ARG A 112 9.61 -3.39 2.58
C ARG A 112 10.09 -4.85 2.61
N ILE A 113 9.51 -5.69 3.47
CA ILE A 113 9.88 -7.11 3.61
C ILE A 113 9.78 -7.81 2.25
N LEU A 114 8.65 -7.66 1.58
CA LEU A 114 8.37 -8.33 0.31
C LEU A 114 9.22 -7.80 -0.85
N TRP A 115 9.60 -6.51 -0.82
CA TRP A 115 10.56 -5.94 -1.77
C TRP A 115 11.99 -6.44 -1.52
N GLU A 116 12.41 -6.56 -0.27
CA GLU A 116 13.71 -7.15 0.09
C GLU A 116 13.80 -8.64 -0.27
N LEU A 117 12.67 -9.34 -0.33
CA LEU A 117 12.53 -10.73 -0.80
C LEU A 117 12.31 -10.86 -2.32
N ASP A 118 12.44 -9.77 -3.07
CA ASP A 118 12.31 -9.72 -4.53
C ASP A 118 11.00 -10.34 -5.05
N THR A 119 9.90 -10.10 -4.32
CA THR A 119 8.58 -10.56 -4.78
C THR A 119 8.04 -9.68 -5.92
N PRO A 120 7.25 -10.25 -6.85
CA PRO A 120 6.67 -9.49 -7.94
C PRO A 120 5.85 -8.29 -7.44
N PRO A 121 5.98 -7.10 -8.05
CA PRO A 121 5.30 -5.89 -7.59
C PRO A 121 3.79 -6.03 -7.40
N ALA A 122 3.08 -6.59 -8.37
CA ALA A 122 1.63 -6.76 -8.28
C ALA A 122 1.23 -7.67 -7.11
N TRP A 123 2.00 -8.73 -6.86
CA TRP A 123 1.78 -9.63 -5.73
C TRP A 123 2.05 -8.92 -4.41
N ARG A 124 3.14 -8.17 -4.30
CA ARG A 124 3.49 -7.38 -3.12
C ARG A 124 2.43 -6.33 -2.78
N GLU A 125 2.01 -5.54 -3.76
CA GLU A 125 1.04 -4.47 -3.53
C GLU A 125 -0.34 -5.02 -3.16
N HIS A 126 -0.71 -6.18 -3.71
CA HIS A 126 -1.92 -6.89 -3.29
C HIS A 126 -1.84 -7.28 -1.80
N VAL A 127 -0.76 -7.93 -1.36
CA VAL A 127 -0.58 -8.31 0.06
C VAL A 127 -0.56 -7.07 0.96
N ALA A 128 0.17 -6.03 0.58
CA ALA A 128 0.23 -4.79 1.36
C ALA A 128 -1.16 -4.12 1.49
N ALA A 129 -1.98 -4.14 0.43
CA ALA A 129 -3.34 -3.61 0.48
C ALA A 129 -4.24 -4.44 1.41
N LEU A 130 -4.11 -5.77 1.42
CA LEU A 130 -4.85 -6.60 2.37
C LEU A 130 -4.44 -6.32 3.82
N VAL A 131 -3.13 -6.28 4.12
CA VAL A 131 -2.62 -5.93 5.46
C VAL A 131 -3.11 -4.55 5.90
N ARG A 132 -3.13 -3.56 4.99
CA ARG A 132 -3.62 -2.20 5.27
C ARG A 132 -5.08 -2.19 5.77
N HIS A 133 -5.89 -3.09 5.25
CA HIS A 133 -7.34 -3.08 5.37
C HIS A 133 -7.91 -4.28 6.16
N HIS A 134 -7.07 -5.14 6.74
CA HIS A 134 -7.49 -6.45 7.27
C HIS A 134 -8.62 -6.39 8.31
N GLN A 135 -8.71 -5.31 9.11
CA GLN A 135 -9.78 -5.14 10.12
C GLN A 135 -11.05 -4.49 9.57
N ILE A 136 -11.06 -3.99 8.33
CA ILE A 136 -12.22 -3.30 7.74
C ILE A 136 -13.48 -4.18 7.76
N PRO A 137 -13.42 -5.48 7.38
CA PRO A 137 -14.61 -6.33 7.37
C PRO A 137 -15.28 -6.49 8.74
N PHE A 138 -14.52 -6.40 9.84
CA PHE A 138 -15.07 -6.63 11.18
C PHE A 138 -16.18 -5.65 11.53
N TRP A 139 -16.05 -4.38 11.12
CA TRP A 139 -16.96 -3.29 11.50
C TRP A 139 -17.48 -2.54 10.27
N ALA A 140 -17.55 -3.21 9.12
CA ALA A 140 -17.73 -2.58 7.82
C ALA A 140 -18.98 -1.69 7.76
N LEU A 141 -20.13 -2.20 8.20
CA LEU A 141 -21.43 -1.53 8.08
C LEU A 141 -21.59 -0.30 8.97
N GLU A 142 -20.76 -0.17 10.00
CA GLU A 142 -20.75 1.01 10.88
C GLU A 142 -19.99 2.20 10.24
N ARG A 143 -19.29 1.95 9.13
CA ARG A 143 -18.40 2.94 8.52
C ARG A 143 -19.14 3.79 7.49
N PRO A 144 -19.17 5.13 7.65
CA PRO A 144 -19.73 6.02 6.64
C PRO A 144 -18.88 6.07 5.35
N ASP A 145 -17.61 5.63 5.42
CA ASP A 145 -16.68 5.62 4.29
C ASP A 145 -16.51 4.22 3.64
N LEU A 146 -17.37 3.25 3.98
CA LEU A 146 -17.27 1.87 3.52
C LEU A 146 -17.15 1.76 2.00
N GLN A 147 -18.04 2.41 1.25
CA GLN A 147 -18.04 2.36 -0.22
C GLN A 147 -16.69 2.75 -0.81
N HIS A 148 -16.13 3.85 -0.32
CA HIS A 148 -14.88 4.40 -0.79
C HIS A 148 -13.69 3.48 -0.44
N ILE A 149 -13.74 2.82 0.72
CA ILE A 149 -12.75 1.81 1.10
C ILE A 149 -12.88 0.56 0.24
N ALA A 150 -14.08 -0.02 0.11
CA ALA A 150 -14.32 -1.23 -0.66
C ALA A 150 -13.92 -1.06 -2.14
N PHE A 151 -14.24 0.10 -2.74
CA PHE A 151 -13.81 0.42 -4.10
C PHE A 151 -12.30 0.57 -4.20
N ARG A 152 -11.65 1.26 -3.25
CA ARG A 152 -10.19 1.38 -3.23
C ARG A 152 -9.51 0.02 -3.10
N VAL A 153 -10.01 -0.85 -2.21
CA VAL A 153 -9.49 -2.22 -2.06
C VAL A 153 -9.65 -2.99 -3.37
N SER A 154 -10.82 -2.92 -4.03
CA SER A 154 -11.03 -3.61 -5.32
C SER A 154 -10.07 -3.17 -6.43
N LEU A 155 -9.54 -1.94 -6.36
CA LEU A 155 -8.57 -1.39 -7.32
C LEU A 155 -7.12 -1.84 -7.03
N LEU A 156 -6.87 -2.44 -5.87
CA LEU A 156 -5.54 -2.80 -5.37
C LEU A 156 -5.39 -4.31 -5.09
N ALA A 157 -6.48 -4.94 -4.68
CA ALA A 157 -6.60 -6.34 -4.27
C ALA A 157 -8.02 -6.84 -4.59
N ARG A 158 -8.43 -7.99 -4.03
CA ARG A 158 -9.79 -8.51 -4.11
C ARG A 158 -10.47 -8.38 -2.75
N ASN A 159 -11.73 -7.96 -2.70
CA ASN A 159 -12.48 -7.91 -1.45
C ASN A 159 -12.79 -9.33 -0.94
N THR A 160 -12.88 -10.31 -1.83
CA THR A 160 -12.94 -11.75 -1.45
C THR A 160 -11.72 -12.18 -0.65
N ASP A 161 -10.51 -11.80 -1.10
CA ASP A 161 -9.27 -12.10 -0.40
C ASP A 161 -9.22 -11.40 0.97
N LEU A 162 -9.74 -10.17 1.05
CA LEU A 162 -9.83 -9.42 2.31
C LEU A 162 -10.80 -10.05 3.30
N ALA A 163 -11.96 -10.51 2.83
CA ALA A 163 -12.92 -11.21 3.68
C ALA A 163 -12.38 -12.57 4.15
N THR A 164 -11.67 -13.31 3.29
CA THR A 164 -11.02 -14.57 3.67
C THR A 164 -9.93 -14.34 4.73
N LEU A 165 -9.13 -13.28 4.57
CA LEU A 165 -8.15 -12.87 5.59
C LEU A 165 -8.82 -12.56 6.92
N ALA A 166 -9.85 -11.72 6.91
CA ALA A 166 -10.58 -11.34 8.13
C ALA A 166 -11.22 -12.56 8.81
N THR A 167 -11.76 -13.50 8.02
CA THR A 167 -12.33 -14.76 8.54
C THR A 167 -11.26 -15.60 9.26
N ALA A 168 -10.08 -15.73 8.66
CA ALA A 168 -8.97 -16.45 9.28
C ALA A 168 -8.45 -15.77 10.55
N ASP A 169 -8.34 -14.44 10.56
CA ASP A 169 -7.96 -13.65 11.73
C ASP A 169 -8.94 -13.89 12.89
N ILE A 170 -10.25 -13.68 12.69
CA ILE A 170 -11.21 -13.81 13.79
C ILE A 170 -11.41 -15.25 14.26
N THR A 171 -11.33 -16.24 13.36
CA THR A 171 -11.42 -17.67 13.72
C THR A 171 -10.14 -18.14 14.44
N GLY A 172 -9.02 -17.46 14.19
CA GLY A 172 -7.72 -17.69 14.83
C GLY A 172 -7.53 -16.96 16.16
N ARG A 173 -8.60 -16.63 16.86
CA ARG A 173 -8.59 -15.80 18.08
C ARG A 173 -9.50 -16.41 19.14
N VAL A 174 -9.20 -16.18 20.42
CA VAL A 174 -10.08 -16.56 21.54
C VAL A 174 -10.77 -15.30 22.07
N CYS A 175 -12.01 -15.08 21.66
CA CYS A 175 -12.86 -13.95 22.05
C CYS A 175 -14.34 -14.35 22.13
N HIS A 176 -15.17 -13.49 22.72
CA HIS A 176 -16.61 -13.77 22.94
C HIS A 176 -17.51 -13.34 21.77
N ASP A 177 -17.00 -12.50 20.87
CA ASP A 177 -17.72 -11.82 19.79
C ASP A 177 -17.42 -12.39 18.39
N THR A 178 -16.88 -13.61 18.32
CA THR A 178 -16.49 -14.25 17.06
C THR A 178 -17.66 -14.36 16.08
N ASP A 179 -18.83 -14.81 16.53
CA ASP A 179 -20.00 -15.02 15.66
C ASP A 179 -20.52 -13.69 15.09
N ASP A 180 -20.62 -12.64 15.93
CA ASP A 180 -21.05 -11.30 15.50
C ASP A 180 -20.08 -10.72 14.44
N ILE A 181 -18.78 -10.93 14.61
CA ILE A 181 -17.77 -10.47 13.65
C ILE A 181 -17.83 -11.29 12.35
N LEU A 182 -18.09 -12.59 12.41
CA LEU A 182 -18.30 -13.43 11.22
C LEU A 182 -19.52 -12.98 10.42
N ASP A 183 -20.62 -12.61 11.10
CA ASP A 183 -21.80 -12.02 10.46
C ASP A 183 -21.45 -10.68 9.77
N ASN A 184 -20.67 -9.81 10.41
CA ASN A 184 -20.21 -8.56 9.80
C ASN A 184 -19.32 -8.80 8.56
N ILE A 185 -18.46 -9.82 8.59
CA ILE A 185 -17.65 -10.22 7.43
C ILE A 185 -18.55 -10.72 6.30
N ALA A 186 -19.58 -11.52 6.59
CA ALA A 186 -20.53 -11.98 5.59
C ALA A 186 -21.28 -10.79 4.95
N LEU A 187 -21.77 -9.86 5.77
CA LEU A 187 -22.43 -8.64 5.29
C LEU A 187 -21.50 -7.76 4.44
N TYR A 188 -20.21 -7.69 4.80
CA TYR A 188 -19.22 -7.00 3.99
C TYR A 188 -19.05 -7.64 2.60
N ARG A 189 -19.07 -8.98 2.51
CA ARG A 189 -19.00 -9.69 1.23
C ARG A 189 -20.23 -9.40 0.38
N ASP A 190 -21.42 -9.47 0.97
CA ASP A 190 -22.68 -9.18 0.27
C ASP A 190 -22.70 -7.74 -0.24
N TYR A 191 -22.31 -6.78 0.60
CA TYR A 191 -22.16 -5.37 0.20
C TYR A 191 -21.22 -5.21 -0.99
N CYS A 192 -20.05 -5.87 -0.97
CA CYS A 192 -19.09 -5.80 -2.07
C CYS A 192 -19.63 -6.47 -3.35
N ALA A 193 -20.44 -7.51 -3.23
CA ALA A 193 -21.08 -8.17 -4.38
C ALA A 193 -22.13 -7.25 -5.01
N GLU A 194 -23.02 -6.68 -4.20
CA GLU A 194 -24.07 -5.75 -4.63
C GLU A 194 -23.51 -4.50 -5.30
N THR A 195 -22.37 -4.01 -4.82
CA THR A 195 -21.68 -2.84 -5.38
C THR A 195 -20.66 -3.17 -6.48
N ALA A 196 -20.69 -4.42 -6.97
CA ALA A 196 -19.86 -4.91 -8.08
C ALA A 196 -18.34 -4.70 -7.88
N CYS A 197 -17.86 -4.96 -6.66
CA CYS A 197 -16.46 -4.84 -6.30
C CYS A 197 -15.90 -6.01 -5.49
N LEU A 198 -16.59 -7.16 -5.40
CA LEU A 198 -16.17 -8.32 -4.61
C LEU A 198 -14.91 -9.01 -5.19
N ASP A 199 -15.05 -9.65 -6.36
CA ASP A 199 -13.99 -10.43 -7.01
C ASP A 199 -13.19 -9.64 -8.04
N THR A 200 -13.79 -8.61 -8.61
CA THR A 200 -13.22 -7.77 -9.66
C THR A 200 -13.07 -6.34 -9.21
N SER A 201 -12.12 -5.62 -9.82
CA SER A 201 -12.00 -4.18 -9.62
C SER A 201 -13.27 -3.46 -10.02
N ARG A 202 -13.72 -2.54 -9.16
CA ARG A 202 -14.86 -1.67 -9.45
C ARG A 202 -14.62 -0.92 -10.77
N ALA A 203 -15.52 -1.12 -11.73
CA ALA A 203 -15.50 -0.38 -12.99
C ALA A 203 -16.06 1.04 -12.79
N PHE A 204 -15.34 2.04 -13.29
CA PHE A 204 -15.82 3.43 -13.37
C PHE A 204 -16.05 3.81 -14.83
N PRO A 205 -16.95 4.76 -15.15
CA PRO A 205 -17.21 5.17 -16.53
C PRO A 205 -15.97 5.65 -17.29
N SER A 206 -15.02 6.24 -16.57
CA SER A 206 -13.71 6.65 -17.12
C SER A 206 -12.68 6.82 -15.99
N ASP A 207 -11.40 6.88 -16.37
CA ASP A 207 -10.31 7.28 -15.47
C ASP A 207 -10.57 8.63 -14.79
N HIS A 208 -11.19 9.55 -15.53
CA HIS A 208 -11.54 10.88 -15.02
C HIS A 208 -12.65 10.80 -13.97
N ALA A 209 -13.71 10.03 -14.23
CA ALA A 209 -14.78 9.79 -13.26
C ALA A 209 -14.25 9.14 -11.98
N ARG A 210 -13.38 8.12 -12.10
CA ARG A 210 -12.68 7.50 -10.96
C ARG A 210 -11.90 8.54 -10.16
N PHE A 211 -11.01 9.28 -10.82
CA PHE A 211 -10.18 10.29 -10.18
C PHE A 211 -11.00 11.33 -9.41
N LEU A 212 -12.12 11.77 -9.97
CA LEU A 212 -12.99 12.74 -9.33
C LEU A 212 -13.82 12.15 -8.17
N TYR A 213 -14.29 10.90 -8.29
CA TYR A 213 -14.99 10.20 -7.20
C TYR A 213 -14.14 10.15 -5.93
N PHE A 214 -12.86 9.79 -6.05
CA PHE A 214 -11.94 9.69 -4.90
C PHE A 214 -11.46 11.05 -4.34
N ARG A 215 -11.82 12.17 -5.00
CA ARG A 215 -11.39 13.53 -4.61
C ARG A 215 -12.52 14.41 -4.13
N THR A 216 -13.75 14.13 -4.54
CA THR A 216 -14.93 14.92 -4.21
C THR A 216 -15.87 14.07 -3.36
N PRO A 217 -16.10 14.44 -2.08
CA PRO A 217 -17.04 13.74 -1.23
C PRO A 217 -18.43 13.63 -1.85
N HIS A 218 -19.15 12.55 -1.54
CA HIS A 218 -20.55 12.32 -1.94
C HIS A 218 -20.82 12.31 -3.45
N ARG A 219 -19.80 12.04 -4.26
CA ARG A 219 -19.98 11.90 -5.71
C ARG A 219 -20.54 10.53 -6.06
N ASP A 220 -21.49 10.49 -6.97
CA ASP A 220 -22.01 9.24 -7.53
C ASP A 220 -20.89 8.50 -8.30
N PRO A 221 -20.59 7.23 -7.95
CA PRO A 221 -19.54 6.45 -8.58
C PRO A 221 -19.86 6.00 -10.02
N ASP A 222 -21.12 6.06 -10.45
CA ASP A 222 -21.59 5.70 -11.81
C ASP A 222 -21.75 6.94 -12.71
N TYR A 223 -21.62 8.15 -12.15
CA TYR A 223 -21.69 9.38 -12.93
C TYR A 223 -20.51 9.49 -13.91
N ASN A 224 -20.83 9.49 -15.21
CA ASN A 224 -19.85 9.73 -16.26
C ASN A 224 -19.46 11.23 -16.30
N ALA A 225 -18.43 11.58 -15.55
CA ALA A 225 -17.92 12.95 -15.51
C ALA A 225 -17.36 13.37 -16.88
N TYR A 226 -17.82 14.51 -17.38
CA TYR A 226 -17.24 15.16 -18.56
C TYR A 226 -15.76 15.48 -18.31
N ASP A 227 -14.88 14.93 -19.14
CA ASP A 227 -13.43 15.16 -19.06
C ASP A 227 -13.10 16.55 -19.62
N ASP A 228 -12.91 17.50 -18.71
CA ASP A 228 -12.56 18.89 -19.00
C ASP A 228 -11.05 19.17 -18.87
N THR A 229 -10.22 18.12 -18.89
CA THR A 229 -8.78 18.26 -18.74
C THR A 229 -8.16 18.96 -19.96
N ARG A 230 -7.17 19.84 -19.70
CA ARG A 230 -6.59 20.72 -20.74
C ARG A 230 -5.12 20.47 -21.06
N LEU A 231 -4.44 19.75 -20.19
CA LEU A 231 -2.99 19.51 -20.20
C LEU A 231 -2.69 18.26 -19.37
N THR A 232 -1.49 17.72 -19.50
CA THR A 232 -1.04 16.57 -18.73
C THR A 232 0.12 16.95 -17.81
N VAL A 233 0.00 16.60 -16.53
CA VAL A 233 1.09 16.69 -15.56
C VAL A 233 1.55 15.28 -15.20
N THR A 234 2.81 14.99 -15.51
CA THR A 234 3.43 13.69 -15.18
C THR A 234 4.19 13.80 -13.87
N VAL A 235 3.73 13.09 -12.85
CA VAL A 235 4.33 13.07 -11.51
C VAL A 235 5.19 11.82 -11.39
N MET A 236 6.50 12.01 -11.27
CA MET A 236 7.40 10.89 -11.01
C MET A 236 7.33 10.46 -9.55
N SER A 237 7.35 9.16 -9.29
CA SER A 237 7.42 8.57 -7.95
C SER A 237 8.45 7.46 -7.93
N GLY A 238 9.28 7.40 -6.88
CA GLY A 238 10.23 6.33 -6.68
C GLY A 238 11.46 6.73 -5.88
N LEU A 239 12.12 5.75 -5.28
CA LEU A 239 13.30 5.94 -4.45
C LEU A 239 14.46 6.59 -5.24
N PRO A 240 15.46 7.19 -4.57
CA PRO A 240 16.71 7.56 -5.23
C PRO A 240 17.34 6.34 -5.92
N GLY A 241 17.89 6.51 -7.12
CA GLY A 241 18.55 5.42 -7.86
C GLY A 241 17.63 4.53 -8.73
N VAL A 242 16.31 4.71 -8.70
CA VAL A 242 15.37 3.94 -9.55
C VAL A 242 15.34 4.37 -11.02
N GLY A 243 16.16 5.33 -11.44
CA GLY A 243 16.24 5.74 -12.85
C GLY A 243 15.18 6.74 -13.33
N LYS A 244 14.60 7.56 -12.43
CA LYS A 244 13.62 8.61 -12.80
C LYS A 244 14.12 9.54 -13.91
N ASP A 245 15.33 10.08 -13.77
CA ASP A 245 15.88 11.04 -14.73
C ASP A 245 16.08 10.38 -16.11
N THR A 246 16.61 9.16 -16.14
CA THR A 246 16.74 8.36 -17.36
C THR A 246 15.38 8.11 -18.02
N TRP A 247 14.36 7.76 -17.24
CA TRP A 247 13.03 7.55 -17.78
C TRP A 247 12.47 8.84 -18.39
N ILE A 248 12.63 9.99 -17.73
CA ILE A 248 12.18 11.29 -18.23
C ILE A 248 12.88 11.63 -19.55
N THR A 249 14.21 11.51 -19.61
CA THR A 249 14.97 11.84 -20.83
C THR A 249 14.57 10.95 -22.01
N THR A 250 14.24 9.69 -21.76
CA THR A 250 13.85 8.75 -22.81
C THR A 250 12.41 8.96 -23.29
N HIS A 251 11.46 9.18 -22.36
CA HIS A 251 10.03 9.15 -22.68
C HIS A 251 9.40 10.54 -22.81
N ARG A 252 9.99 11.56 -22.19
CA ARG A 252 9.48 12.94 -22.15
C ARG A 252 10.57 13.99 -22.44
N PRO A 253 11.44 13.81 -23.46
CA PRO A 253 12.59 14.70 -23.70
C PRO A 253 12.20 16.16 -23.97
N ASN A 254 11.00 16.40 -24.50
CA ASN A 254 10.55 17.71 -24.94
C ASN A 254 9.67 18.45 -23.92
N LEU A 255 9.41 17.86 -22.75
CA LEU A 255 8.58 18.50 -21.73
C LEU A 255 9.46 19.28 -20.73
N PRO A 256 9.00 20.46 -20.26
CA PRO A 256 9.61 21.11 -19.11
C PRO A 256 9.64 20.18 -17.89
N VAL A 257 10.75 20.17 -17.15
CA VAL A 257 10.93 19.33 -15.96
C VAL A 257 11.14 20.22 -14.74
N ILE A 258 10.21 20.13 -13.79
CA ILE A 258 10.34 20.75 -12.47
C ILE A 258 10.98 19.71 -11.53
N SER A 259 12.29 19.83 -11.32
CA SER A 259 13.05 18.92 -10.45
C SER A 259 13.29 19.52 -9.07
N LEU A 260 12.73 18.88 -8.04
CA LEU A 260 12.99 19.30 -6.65
C LEU A 260 14.46 19.10 -6.25
N ASP A 261 15.13 18.12 -6.86
CA ASP A 261 16.57 17.87 -6.65
C ASP A 261 17.41 18.99 -7.27
N ALA A 262 17.10 19.41 -8.50
CA ALA A 262 17.78 20.53 -9.15
C ALA A 262 17.55 21.85 -8.38
N LEU A 263 16.32 22.11 -7.94
CA LEU A 263 16.00 23.29 -7.14
C LEU A 263 16.76 23.32 -5.81
N ARG A 264 16.90 22.19 -5.10
CA ARG A 264 17.73 22.10 -3.88
C ARG A 264 19.17 22.51 -4.15
N THR A 265 19.77 21.99 -5.23
CA THR A 265 21.14 22.32 -5.62
C THR A 265 21.29 23.80 -5.97
N THR A 266 20.43 24.34 -6.83
CA THR A 266 20.48 25.74 -7.25
C THR A 266 20.27 26.70 -6.07
N MET A 267 19.36 26.39 -5.16
CA MET A 267 19.07 27.20 -3.98
C MET A 267 20.04 26.95 -2.81
N ARG A 268 21.00 26.02 -2.96
CA ARG A 268 21.96 25.60 -1.93
C ARG A 268 21.29 25.16 -0.61
N VAL A 269 20.13 24.52 -0.69
CA VAL A 269 19.39 23.98 0.47
C VAL A 269 19.81 22.54 0.69
N LYS A 270 20.37 22.21 1.88
CA LYS A 270 20.75 20.83 2.18
C LYS A 270 19.50 19.97 2.39
N PRO A 271 19.57 18.64 2.16
CA PRO A 271 18.43 17.75 2.41
C PRO A 271 17.90 17.75 3.86
N THR A 272 18.75 18.13 4.82
CA THR A 272 18.42 18.24 6.25
C THR A 272 17.76 19.57 6.62
N ASP A 273 17.88 20.57 5.75
CA ASP A 273 17.43 21.92 6.05
C ASP A 273 15.92 22.05 5.79
N ASN A 274 15.35 23.22 6.10
CA ASN A 274 13.95 23.51 5.83
C ASN A 274 13.65 23.40 4.31
N GLN A 275 12.83 22.43 3.93
CA GLN A 275 12.50 22.14 2.53
C GLN A 275 11.40 23.05 1.96
N ARG A 276 10.73 23.89 2.79
CA ARG A 276 9.62 24.76 2.36
C ARG A 276 9.97 25.70 1.19
N PRO A 277 11.16 26.36 1.15
CA PRO A 277 11.50 27.25 0.03
C PRO A 277 11.58 26.53 -1.31
N VAL A 278 12.14 25.31 -1.32
CA VAL A 278 12.26 24.48 -2.53
C VAL A 278 10.87 24.08 -3.03
N ILE A 279 9.99 23.64 -2.14
CA ILE A 279 8.61 23.27 -2.48
C ILE A 279 7.86 24.50 -3.05
N SER A 280 8.01 25.66 -2.41
CA SER A 280 7.40 26.92 -2.89
C SER A 280 7.89 27.28 -4.30
N ALA A 281 9.22 27.22 -4.53
CA ALA A 281 9.79 27.47 -5.85
C ALA A 281 9.27 26.50 -6.92
N ALA A 282 9.16 25.21 -6.60
CA ALA A 282 8.59 24.21 -7.49
C ALA A 282 7.11 24.49 -7.81
N GLN A 283 6.31 24.87 -6.81
CA GLN A 283 4.90 25.25 -7.00
C GLN A 283 4.76 26.50 -7.87
N GLU A 284 5.62 27.50 -7.70
CA GLU A 284 5.61 28.70 -8.53
C GLU A 284 5.96 28.40 -9.99
N GLN A 285 6.95 27.55 -10.25
CA GLN A 285 7.25 27.09 -11.61
C GLN A 285 6.06 26.33 -12.20
N ALA A 286 5.46 25.43 -11.43
CA ALA A 286 4.29 24.67 -11.89
C ALA A 286 3.12 25.59 -12.23
N ARG A 287 2.81 26.59 -11.40
CA ARG A 287 1.74 27.57 -11.66
C ARG A 287 1.94 28.32 -12.98
N ARG A 288 3.18 28.59 -13.41
CA ARG A 288 3.44 29.23 -14.71
C ARG A 288 3.00 28.33 -15.86
N HIS A 289 3.44 27.08 -15.88
CA HIS A 289 3.05 26.11 -16.91
C HIS A 289 1.53 25.83 -16.87
N LEU A 290 0.96 25.63 -15.69
CA LEU A 290 -0.47 25.38 -15.52
C LEU A 290 -1.33 26.53 -16.04
N ARG A 291 -0.96 27.79 -15.78
CA ARG A 291 -1.67 28.96 -16.31
C ARG A 291 -1.54 29.09 -17.82
N ALA A 292 -0.39 28.72 -18.38
CA ALA A 292 -0.16 28.69 -19.82
C ALA A 292 -0.84 27.50 -20.52
N GLY A 293 -1.36 26.51 -19.78
CA GLY A 293 -1.90 25.27 -20.35
C GLY A 293 -0.82 24.34 -20.90
N GLU A 294 0.42 24.47 -20.43
CA GLU A 294 1.57 23.69 -20.90
C GLU A 294 1.76 22.43 -20.03
N SER A 295 1.92 21.28 -20.68
CA SER A 295 2.20 20.00 -20.01
C SER A 295 3.64 19.97 -19.50
N PHE A 296 3.88 19.37 -18.33
CA PHE A 296 5.22 19.30 -17.73
C PHE A 296 5.39 18.07 -16.84
N VAL A 297 6.64 17.78 -16.48
CA VAL A 297 7.01 16.71 -15.54
C VAL A 297 7.32 17.30 -14.17
N TRP A 298 6.68 16.77 -13.14
CA TRP A 298 7.04 17.02 -11.74
C TRP A 298 7.95 15.89 -11.25
N ASN A 299 9.25 16.16 -11.12
CA ASN A 299 10.26 15.18 -10.73
C ASN A 299 10.66 15.36 -9.26
N GLY A 300 10.37 14.33 -8.46
CA GLY A 300 10.75 14.21 -7.06
C GLY A 300 10.74 12.75 -6.63
N THR A 301 11.11 12.48 -5.39
CA THR A 301 11.02 11.11 -4.83
C THR A 301 9.57 10.69 -4.65
N ASN A 302 8.73 11.58 -4.12
CA ASN A 302 7.27 11.41 -4.03
C ASN A 302 6.84 10.05 -3.44
N VAL A 303 7.59 9.58 -2.43
CA VAL A 303 7.49 8.22 -1.87
C VAL A 303 6.24 8.00 -1.02
N SER A 304 5.55 9.06 -0.59
CA SER A 304 4.30 8.94 0.17
C SER A 304 3.14 9.62 -0.56
N ARG A 305 1.92 9.12 -0.33
CA ARG A 305 0.66 9.67 -0.84
C ARG A 305 0.50 11.14 -0.45
N GLN A 306 0.88 11.50 0.78
CA GLN A 306 0.83 12.88 1.25
C GLN A 306 1.75 13.80 0.43
N ILE A 307 2.95 13.36 0.08
CA ILE A 307 3.88 14.16 -0.73
C ILE A 307 3.36 14.27 -2.16
N ARG A 308 2.89 13.16 -2.76
CA ARG A 308 2.28 13.16 -4.10
C ARG A 308 1.08 14.09 -4.19
N GLN A 309 0.23 14.11 -3.17
CA GLN A 309 -0.97 14.94 -3.13
C GLN A 309 -0.67 16.43 -3.30
N GLN A 310 0.53 16.91 -2.98
CA GLN A 310 0.91 18.31 -3.18
C GLN A 310 0.97 18.69 -4.66
N SER A 311 1.60 17.86 -5.51
CA SER A 311 1.69 18.11 -6.95
C SER A 311 0.40 17.73 -7.66
N ILE A 312 -0.19 16.59 -7.30
CA ILE A 312 -1.46 16.10 -7.86
C ILE A 312 -2.58 17.10 -7.57
N GLY A 313 -2.67 17.59 -6.33
CA GLY A 313 -3.70 18.55 -5.93
C GLY A 313 -3.57 19.89 -6.67
N LEU A 314 -2.34 20.39 -6.83
CA LEU A 314 -2.08 21.59 -7.61
C LEU A 314 -2.46 21.40 -9.08
N ALA A 315 -2.08 20.27 -9.70
CA ALA A 315 -2.41 19.98 -11.09
C ALA A 315 -3.93 19.87 -11.30
N ALA A 316 -4.63 19.14 -10.42
CA ALA A 316 -6.08 18.97 -10.47
C ALA A 316 -6.84 20.30 -10.37
N ALA A 317 -6.37 21.24 -9.52
CA ALA A 317 -6.98 22.56 -9.38
C ALA A 317 -6.95 23.40 -10.67
N TYR A 318 -6.07 23.06 -11.62
CA TYR A 318 -5.94 23.70 -12.93
C TYR A 318 -6.50 22.84 -14.07
N LYS A 319 -7.32 21.83 -13.75
CA LYS A 319 -7.91 20.89 -14.73
C LYS A 319 -6.84 20.18 -15.56
N ALA A 320 -5.73 19.80 -14.93
CA ALA A 320 -4.75 18.93 -15.57
C ALA A 320 -5.18 17.47 -15.43
N ARG A 321 -4.94 16.69 -16.48
CA ARG A 321 -4.84 15.24 -16.40
C ARG A 321 -3.57 14.89 -15.64
N VAL A 322 -3.68 14.01 -14.64
CA VAL A 322 -2.55 13.60 -13.81
C VAL A 322 -2.16 12.17 -14.16
N GLU A 323 -0.90 12.00 -14.51
CA GLU A 323 -0.27 10.69 -14.71
C GLU A 323 0.82 10.49 -13.65
N VAL A 324 0.77 9.40 -12.91
CA VAL A 324 1.83 9.04 -11.97
C VAL A 324 2.69 7.93 -12.57
N ILE A 325 4.00 8.17 -12.67
CA ILE A 325 4.97 7.18 -13.12
C ILE A 325 5.75 6.70 -11.90
N ALA A 326 5.37 5.54 -11.39
CA ALA A 326 5.96 4.88 -10.23
C ALA A 326 7.06 3.93 -10.69
N LEU A 327 8.32 4.33 -10.48
CA LEU A 327 9.48 3.54 -10.81
C LEU A 327 10.03 2.83 -9.58
N GLU A 328 10.28 1.55 -9.73
CA GLU A 328 10.99 0.75 -8.74
C GLU A 328 12.15 -0.03 -9.37
N ALA A 329 13.03 -0.54 -8.51
CA ALA A 329 14.13 -1.42 -8.88
C ALA A 329 14.44 -2.33 -7.68
N PRO A 330 15.05 -3.50 -7.88
CA PRO A 330 15.55 -4.32 -6.78
C PRO A 330 16.49 -3.55 -5.86
N LEU A 331 16.50 -3.88 -4.55
CA LEU A 331 17.35 -3.19 -3.56
C LEU A 331 18.83 -3.19 -3.96
N THR A 332 19.32 -4.31 -4.49
CA THR A 332 20.70 -4.46 -4.96
C THR A 332 21.03 -3.49 -6.10
N VAL A 333 20.11 -3.35 -7.07
CA VAL A 333 20.23 -2.39 -8.17
C VAL A 333 20.26 -0.96 -7.65
N ILE A 334 19.36 -0.60 -6.73
CA ILE A 334 19.35 0.74 -6.11
C ILE A 334 20.68 1.02 -5.40
N LYS A 335 21.19 0.08 -4.60
CA LYS A 335 22.46 0.22 -3.89
C LYS A 335 23.63 0.42 -4.87
N ASN A 336 23.72 -0.41 -5.90
CA ASN A 336 24.79 -0.34 -6.91
C ASN A 336 24.76 0.98 -7.68
N ARG A 337 23.58 1.37 -8.16
CA ARG A 337 23.39 2.65 -8.87
C ARG A 337 23.71 3.85 -7.98
N ASN A 338 23.31 3.81 -6.71
CA ASN A 338 23.58 4.90 -5.76
C ASN A 338 25.08 5.03 -5.44
N ALA A 339 25.78 3.91 -5.27
CA ALA A 339 27.23 3.88 -5.05
C ALA A 339 28.01 4.46 -6.25
N ALA A 340 27.51 4.29 -7.47
CA ALA A 340 28.13 4.81 -8.68
C ALA A 340 27.85 6.31 -8.95
N ARG A 341 27.02 6.99 -8.14
CA ARG A 341 26.69 8.42 -8.36
C ARG A 341 27.88 9.30 -7.99
N PRO A 342 28.09 10.44 -8.69
CA PRO A 342 29.08 11.45 -8.29
C PRO A 342 28.85 11.97 -6.86
N GLN A 343 27.60 12.05 -6.44
CA GLN A 343 27.19 12.36 -5.07
C GLN A 343 26.18 11.30 -4.59
N PRO A 344 26.65 10.22 -3.94
CA PRO A 344 25.78 9.19 -3.41
C PRO A 344 24.84 9.74 -2.34
N VAL A 345 23.58 9.28 -2.33
CA VAL A 345 22.66 9.56 -1.23
C VAL A 345 23.05 8.68 -0.04
N PRO A 346 23.19 9.22 1.18
CA PRO A 346 23.53 8.39 2.34
C PRO A 346 22.52 7.26 2.57
N THR A 347 23.01 6.06 2.91
CA THR A 347 22.16 4.85 3.11
C THR A 347 21.03 5.11 4.11
N ALA A 348 21.31 5.79 5.23
CA ALA A 348 20.31 6.14 6.24
C ALA A 348 19.16 7.01 5.69
N VAL A 349 19.40 7.80 4.65
CA VAL A 349 18.35 8.58 3.96
C VAL A 349 17.49 7.67 3.09
N ILE A 350 18.10 6.73 2.37
CA ILE A 350 17.37 5.73 1.58
C ILE A 350 16.49 4.89 2.50
N ASP A 351 17.03 4.37 3.60
CA ASP A 351 16.27 3.58 4.58
C ASP A 351 15.08 4.36 5.16
N ARG A 352 15.27 5.65 5.45
CA ARG A 352 14.19 6.53 5.90
C ARG A 352 13.10 6.72 4.85
N LEU A 353 13.46 6.78 3.57
CA LEU A 353 12.51 6.89 2.46
C LEU A 353 11.77 5.58 2.24
N VAL A 354 12.45 4.44 2.31
CA VAL A 354 11.85 3.10 2.23
C VAL A 354 10.81 2.92 3.34
N ASN A 355 11.12 3.35 4.56
CA ASN A 355 10.18 3.28 5.69
C ASN A 355 8.92 4.14 5.55
N LYS A 356 8.85 5.00 4.51
CA LYS A 356 7.70 5.87 4.19
C LYS A 356 7.14 5.58 2.80
N TRP A 357 7.57 4.48 2.18
CA TRP A 357 7.24 4.17 0.81
C TRP A 357 5.82 3.59 0.69
N GLU A 358 4.90 4.45 0.26
CA GLU A 358 3.56 4.10 -0.17
C GLU A 358 3.57 4.01 -1.70
N ALA A 359 3.22 2.84 -2.26
CA ALA A 359 2.99 2.74 -3.69
C ALA A 359 1.82 3.66 -4.08
N PRO A 360 1.90 4.39 -5.21
CA PRO A 360 0.74 5.12 -5.70
C PRO A 360 -0.36 4.14 -6.09
N ASP A 361 -1.61 4.49 -5.78
CA ASP A 361 -2.78 3.69 -6.16
C ASP A 361 -3.66 4.40 -7.20
N PRO A 362 -4.55 3.67 -7.92
CA PRO A 362 -5.42 4.25 -8.95
C PRO A 362 -6.38 5.35 -8.48
N THR A 363 -6.53 5.55 -7.16
CA THR A 363 -7.36 6.63 -6.59
C THR A 363 -6.66 7.97 -6.61
N GLU A 364 -5.33 7.99 -6.74
CA GLU A 364 -4.52 9.21 -6.65
C GLU A 364 -4.48 10.01 -7.96
N ALA A 365 -4.71 9.39 -9.11
CA ALA A 365 -4.49 10.01 -10.43
C ALA A 365 -5.42 9.45 -11.51
N HIS A 366 -5.52 10.14 -12.64
CA HIS A 366 -6.22 9.61 -13.82
C HIS A 366 -5.54 8.35 -14.32
N THR A 367 -4.21 8.28 -14.27
CA THR A 367 -3.49 7.06 -14.64
C THR A 367 -2.27 6.88 -13.73
N VAL A 368 -2.03 5.64 -13.31
CA VAL A 368 -0.84 5.24 -12.55
C VAL A 368 -0.13 4.12 -13.30
N HIS A 369 1.15 4.30 -13.56
CA HIS A 369 2.00 3.30 -14.19
C HIS A 369 3.01 2.81 -13.16
N TRP A 370 3.00 1.51 -12.84
CA TRP A 370 4.02 0.86 -12.05
C TRP A 370 5.02 0.19 -12.98
N LEU A 371 6.25 0.67 -12.96
CA LEU A 371 7.31 0.26 -13.87
C LEU A 371 8.53 -0.19 -13.08
N SER A 372 9.04 -1.37 -13.41
CA SER A 372 10.31 -1.86 -12.88
C SER A 372 11.46 -1.44 -13.80
N THR A 373 12.55 -0.96 -13.23
CA THR A 373 13.80 -0.69 -13.93
C THR A 373 14.82 -1.74 -13.56
N GLN A 374 15.56 -2.24 -14.56
CA GLN A 374 16.60 -3.25 -14.39
C GLN A 374 17.99 -2.63 -14.28
#